data_AF-A0A562J8D9-F1
#
_entry.id   AF-A0A562J8D9-F1
#
_cell.length_a   1.000
_cell.length_b   1.000
_cell.length_c   1.000
_cell.angle_alpha   90.00
_cell.angle_beta   90.00
_cell.angle_gamma   90.00
#
_symmetry.space_group_name_H-M   'P 1'
#
loop_
_entity.id
_entity.type
_entity.pdbx_description
1 polymer ?
#
loop_
_entity_poly.entity_id
_entity_poly.type
_entity_poly.pdbx_seq_one_letter_code
_entity_poly.pdbx_strand_id
1 'polypeptide(L)' 'MQIRTAVKTDAEGILAHCRRVLGETDFLMTETEEFKLTVEEEEEWIEQSLQSGDLILVVVLYTLPQQLII' A
#
# COMPACT_ATOMS: atom_id res chain seq x y z
N MET A 1 4.76 12.09 10.23
CA MET A 1 5.13 11.31 9.04
C MET A 1 6.24 10.36 9.45
N GLN A 2 5.97 9.06 9.45
CA GLN A 2 6.97 8.04 9.79
C GLN A 2 7.16 7.13 8.57
N ILE A 3 8.41 6.94 8.19
CA ILE A 3 8.82 5.95 7.18
C ILE A 3 9.32 4.73 7.95
N ARG A 4 8.81 3.54 7.61
CA ARG A 4 9.26 2.28 8.19
C ARG A 4 9.20 1.16 7.17
N THR A 5 9.86 0.05 7.48
CA THR A 5 9.73 -1.19 6.72
C THR A 5 8.28 -1.66 6.73
N ALA A 6 7.81 -2.16 5.57
CA ALA A 6 6.50 -2.78 5.44
C ALA A 6 6.38 -4.02 6.33
N VAL A 7 5.18 -4.25 6.84
CA VAL A 7 4.78 -5.50 7.48
C VAL A 7 3.53 -6.04 6.79
N LYS A 8 3.25 -7.34 6.94
CA LYS A 8 2.13 -8.03 6.28
C LYS A 8 0.80 -7.26 6.36
N THR A 9 0.48 -6.72 7.54
CA THR A 9 -0.76 -5.97 7.79
C THR A 9 -0.87 -4.65 7.03
N ASP A 10 0.19 -4.20 6.34
CA ASP A 10 0.15 -3.02 5.48
C ASP A 10 -0.42 -3.30 4.09
N ALA A 11 -0.54 -4.57 3.70
CA ALA A 11 -0.95 -5.00 2.36
C ALA A 11 -2.23 -4.31 1.87
N GLU A 12 -3.28 -4.31 2.70
CA GLU A 12 -4.55 -3.65 2.36
C GLU A 12 -4.38 -2.15 2.11
N GLY A 13 -3.61 -1.46 2.97
CA GLY A 13 -3.35 -0.03 2.86
C GLY A 13 -2.52 0.32 1.62
N ILE A 14 -1.53 -0.50 1.28
CA ILE A 14 -0.71 -0.36 0.08
C ILE A 14 -1.58 -0.52 -1.17
N LEU A 15 -2.37 -1.60 -1.24
CA LEU A 15 -3.25 -1.85 -2.39
C LEU A 15 -4.31 -0.76 -2.55
N ALA A 16 -4.91 -0.30 -1.46
CA ALA A 16 -5.87 0.81 -1.49
C ALA A 16 -5.23 2.09 -2.03
N HIS A 17 -3.97 2.37 -1.63
CA HIS A 17 -3.23 3.51 -2.17
C HIS A 17 -2.91 3.33 -3.65
N CYS A 18 -2.41 2.16 -4.06
CA CYS A 18 -2.12 1.86 -5.47
C CYS A 18 -3.36 2.04 -6.35
N ARG A 19 -4.50 1.48 -5.96
CA ARG A 19 -5.77 1.63 -6.69
C ARG A 19 -6.27 3.07 -6.77
N ARG A 20 -5.92 3.91 -5.80
CA ARG A 20 -6.28 5.33 -5.81
C ARG A 20 -5.41 6.11 -6.79
N VAL A 21 -4.12 5.76 -6.90
CA VAL A 21 -3.14 6.46 -7.75
C VAL A 21 -3.18 5.97 -9.20
N LEU A 22 -3.41 4.68 -9.40
CA LEU A 22 -3.75 4.10 -10.70
C LEU A 22 -5.07 4.75 -11.16
N GLY A 23 -5.01 5.55 -12.22
CA GLY A 23 -6.13 6.37 -12.68
C GLY A 23 -6.04 7.87 -12.37
N GLU A 24 -5.06 8.33 -11.58
CA GLU A 24 -4.81 9.77 -11.43
C GLU A 24 -4.17 10.38 -12.69
N THR A 25 -3.46 9.57 -13.49
CA THR A 25 -2.77 10.02 -14.69
C THR A 25 -2.72 8.95 -15.78
N ASP A 26 -2.81 9.37 -17.04
CA ASP A 26 -2.67 8.50 -18.23
C ASP A 26 -1.21 8.09 -18.53
N PHE A 27 -0.26 8.50 -17.69
CA PHE A 27 1.17 8.22 -17.88
C PHE A 27 1.64 6.93 -17.18
N LEU A 28 0.73 6.20 -16.54
CA LEU A 28 1.02 4.95 -15.88
C LEU A 28 1.00 3.80 -16.90
N MET A 29 1.87 2.81 -16.72
CA MET A 29 1.92 1.63 -17.60
C MET A 29 0.83 0.60 -17.30
N THR A 30 0.10 0.77 -16.20
CA THR A 30 -0.89 -0.17 -15.70
C THR A 30 -2.19 0.58 -15.52
N GLU A 31 -3.24 0.07 -16.17
CA GLU A 31 -4.58 0.60 -16.00
C GLU A 31 -5.21 0.05 -14.71
N THR A 32 -6.19 0.78 -14.17
CA THR A 32 -6.86 0.40 -12.91
C THR A 32 -7.53 -0.98 -13.04
N GLU A 33 -8.09 -1.29 -14.21
CA GLU A 33 -8.76 -2.56 -14.52
C GLU A 33 -7.79 -3.75 -14.63
N GLU A 34 -6.51 -3.47 -14.89
CA GLU A 34 -5.44 -4.47 -14.96
C GLU A 34 -4.88 -4.81 -13.58
N PHE A 35 -5.09 -3.93 -12.59
CA PHE A 35 -4.61 -4.11 -11.23
C PHE A 35 -5.52 -5.03 -10.40
N LYS A 36 -5.30 -6.34 -10.55
CA LYS A 36 -6.10 -7.41 -9.92
C LYS A 36 -5.46 -8.04 -8.68
N LEU A 37 -4.38 -7.45 -8.18
CA LEU A 37 -3.64 -7.97 -7.04
C LEU A 37 -4.54 -8.06 -5.80
N THR A 38 -4.56 -9.25 -5.20
CA THR A 38 -5.31 -9.56 -3.98
C THR A 38 -4.50 -9.20 -2.74
N VAL A 39 -5.18 -9.07 -1.59
CA VAL A 39 -4.50 -8.77 -0.31
C VAL A 39 -3.54 -9.90 0.04
N GLU A 40 -3.96 -11.14 -0.17
CA GLU A 40 -3.18 -12.34 0.10
C GLU A 40 -1.91 -12.41 -0.75
N GLU A 41 -1.99 -12.08 -2.04
CA GLU A 41 -0.81 -12.02 -2.92
C GLU A 41 0.17 -10.92 -2.51
N GLU A 42 -0.33 -9.75 -2.11
CA GLU A 42 0.51 -8.66 -1.61
C GLU A 42 1.17 -9.02 -0.27
N GLU A 43 0.43 -9.68 0.62
CA GLU A 43 0.93 -10.21 1.87
C GLU A 43 2.09 -11.20 1.67
N GLU A 44 1.93 -12.15 0.74
CA GLU A 44 2.98 -13.10 0.36
C GLU A 44 4.19 -12.39 -0.24
N TRP A 45 3.95 -11.38 -1.10
CA TRP A 45 5.02 -10.60 -1.69
C TRP A 45 5.84 -9.84 -0.65
N ILE A 46 5.18 -9.18 0.32
CA ILE A 46 5.87 -8.50 1.43
C ILE A 46 6.73 -9.48 2.23
N GLU A 47 6.20 -10.66 2.59
CA GLU A 47 6.96 -11.67 3.31
C GLU A 47 8.17 -12.16 2.52
N GLN A 48 8.02 -12.40 1.21
CA GLN A 48 9.11 -12.83 0.33
C GLN A 48 10.18 -11.75 0.20
N SER A 49 9.79 -10.49 0.00
CA SER A 49 10.71 -9.36 -0.09
C SER A 49 11.53 -9.17 1.18
N LEU A 50 10.91 -9.34 2.36
CA LEU A 50 11.62 -9.30 3.64
C LEU A 50 12.65 -10.42 3.78
N GLN A 51 12.41 -11.59 3.16
CA GLN A 51 13.33 -12.72 3.18
C GLN A 51 14.44 -12.62 2.12
N SER A 52 14.15 -12.09 0.94
CA SER A 52 15.12 -11.89 -0.15
C SER A 52 16.09 -10.74 0.12
N GLY A 53 15.74 -9.84 1.05
CA GLY A 53 16.48 -8.62 1.33
C GLY A 53 16.05 -7.43 0.47
N ASP A 54 14.91 -7.55 -0.22
CA ASP A 54 14.28 -6.44 -0.93
C ASP A 54 13.69 -5.45 0.09
N LEU A 55 13.87 -4.16 -0.17
CA LEU A 55 13.42 -3.11 0.74
C LEU A 55 12.07 -2.54 0.31
N ILE A 56 11.04 -2.80 1.13
CA ILE A 56 9.73 -2.15 0.99
C ILE A 56 9.58 -1.11 2.10
N LEU A 57 9.34 0.15 1.71
CA LEU A 57 9.13 1.27 2.63
C LEU A 57 7.69 1.76 2.56
N VAL A 58 7.05 1.87 3.73
CA VAL A 58 5.69 2.38 3.88
C VAL A 58 5.71 3.67 4.69
N VAL A 59 4.90 4.64 4.26
CA VAL A 59 4.67 5.90 4.99
C VAL A 59 3.33 5.85 5.70
N VAL A 60 3.36 5.95 7.03
CA VAL A 60 2.14 6.06 7.83
C VAL A 60 1.89 7.54 8.16
N LEU A 61 0.72 8.03 7.73
CA LEU A 61 0.19 9.32 8.13
C LEU A 61 -0.74 9.11 9.32
N TYR A 62 -0.36 9.61 10.50
CA TYR A 62 -1.28 9.72 11.63
C TYR A 62 -2.31 10.81 11.29
N THR A 63 -3.43 10.44 10.69
CA THR A 63 -4.63 11.26 10.78
C THR A 63 -5.16 11.11 12.19
N LEU A 64 -5.11 12.19 12.98
CA LEU A 64 -5.81 12.24 14.26
C LEU A 64 -7.27 11.84 14.00
N PRO A 65 -7.87 10.92 14.77
CA PRO A 65 -9.30 10.68 14.66
C PRO A 65 -9.98 12.03 14.86
N GLN A 66 -10.84 12.42 13.91
CA GLN A 66 -11.71 13.57 14.09
C GLN A 66 -12.49 13.31 15.37
N GLN A 67 -12.13 13.99 16.45
CA GLN A 67 -12.92 13.97 17.67
C GLN A 67 -14.31 14.45 17.24
N LEU A 68 -15.30 13.56 17.43
CA LEU A 68 -16.70 13.87 17.30
C LEU A 68 -16.96 15.05 18.25
N ILE A 69 -17.06 16.26 17.71
CA ILE A 69 -17.55 17.42 18.45
C ILE A 69 -19.05 17.16 18.60
N ILE A 70 -19.43 16.65 19.77
CA ILE A 70 -20.82 16.53 20.22
C ILE A 70 -21.21 17.85 20.88
#